data_AF-K1YZG1-F1
#
_entry.id   AF-K1YZG1-F1
#
_cell.length_a   1.000
_cell.length_b   1.000
_cell.length_c   1.000
_cell.angle_alpha   90.00
_cell.angle_beta   90.00
_cell.angle_gamma   90.00
#
_symmetry.space_group_name_H-M   'P 1'
#
loop_
_entity.id
_entity.type
_entity.pdbx_description
1 polymer ?
#
loop_
_entity_poly.entity_id
_entity_poly.type
_entity_poly.pdbx_seq_one_letter_code
_entity_poly.pdbx_strand_id
1 'polypeptide(L)'
;MKTSKVAFVSKLAFAALFIASIGIFAVDRSYATPYGTEITIYDGLTPNGLGVAKEDNEAESGMVQSQAWDLEGFFLKGTNLTIVGGYNFYTGKVDGTKTLKAGDIFIDTNGDAVYSPNTIPNFTYTAYQVLNNINFKYDYVLDIDWANGTFNVVELNDTSVLKDTEYGSQYNMASNPWIYISGGNTIYSGSFNTYNKSSQSDTGFSGWAGTDGANLHYAATFDISKITFGSGPDGTLFHNTMECGNDNLLGRAAPVPEPSTFLLLGAGLLGAGLIRRRTRK
;
A
#
# COMPACT_ATOMS: atom_id res chain seq x y z
N MET A 1 -2.18 -52.80 44.03
CA MET A 1 -1.38 -52.09 43.00
C MET A 1 -2.29 -51.51 41.91
N LYS A 2 -2.77 -50.26 42.04
CA LYS A 2 -3.50 -49.54 40.98
C LYS A 2 -3.47 -48.03 41.24
N THR A 3 -2.30 -47.41 41.10
CA THR A 3 -2.12 -45.96 41.25
C THR A 3 -0.97 -45.50 40.35
N SER A 4 -1.19 -45.34 39.05
CA SER A 4 -0.21 -44.66 38.18
C SER A 4 -0.76 -43.96 36.94
N LYS A 5 -2.03 -44.15 36.55
CA LYS A 5 -2.56 -43.58 35.29
C LYS A 5 -2.98 -42.11 35.35
N VAL A 6 -3.18 -41.53 36.54
CA VAL A 6 -3.70 -40.15 36.69
C VAL A 6 -2.61 -39.09 36.46
N ALA A 7 -1.34 -39.39 36.71
CA ALA A 7 -0.25 -38.41 36.64
C ALA A 7 0.24 -38.09 35.21
N PHE A 8 -0.10 -38.90 34.21
CA PHE A 8 0.42 -38.73 32.83
C PHE A 8 -0.47 -37.79 31.98
N VAL A 9 -1.78 -37.75 32.24
CA VAL A 9 -2.73 -36.93 31.46
C VAL A 9 -2.64 -35.44 31.82
N SER A 10 -2.25 -35.10 33.06
CA SER A 10 -2.11 -33.71 33.50
C SER A 10 -0.90 -32.99 32.88
N LYS A 11 0.20 -33.72 32.59
CA LYS A 11 1.42 -33.15 32.01
C LYS A 11 1.27 -32.74 30.54
N LEU A 12 0.49 -33.49 29.75
CA LEU A 12 0.22 -33.14 28.34
C LEU A 12 -0.72 -31.95 28.17
N ALA A 13 -1.71 -31.78 29.07
CA ALA A 13 -2.62 -30.63 29.04
C ALA A 13 -1.90 -29.32 29.37
N PHE A 14 -0.93 -29.36 30.29
CA PHE A 14 -0.10 -28.19 30.64
C PHE A 14 0.87 -27.82 29.50
N ALA A 15 1.46 -28.79 28.80
CA ALA A 15 2.34 -28.53 27.66
C ALA A 15 1.58 -27.87 26.47
N ALA A 16 0.34 -28.29 26.21
CA ALA A 16 -0.48 -27.69 25.15
C ALA A 16 -0.90 -26.23 25.47
N LEU A 17 -1.20 -25.92 26.74
CA LEU A 17 -1.47 -24.54 27.17
C LEU A 17 -0.23 -23.66 27.09
N PHE A 18 0.95 -24.21 27.41
CA PHE A 18 2.21 -23.47 27.37
C PHE A 18 2.65 -23.13 25.93
N ILE A 19 2.44 -24.06 24.98
CA ILE A 19 2.73 -23.82 23.55
C ILE A 19 1.73 -22.80 22.96
N ALA A 20 0.45 -22.85 23.35
CA ALA A 20 -0.53 -21.85 22.95
C ALA A 20 -0.21 -20.46 23.50
N SER A 21 0.37 -20.35 24.71
CA SER A 21 0.79 -19.06 25.26
C SER A 21 2.05 -18.49 24.60
N ILE A 22 3.00 -19.32 24.16
CA ILE A 22 4.22 -18.85 23.47
C ILE A 22 3.88 -18.31 22.07
N GLY A 23 2.87 -18.86 21.39
CA GLY A 23 2.41 -18.36 20.09
C GLY A 23 1.78 -16.96 20.11
N ILE A 24 1.32 -16.48 21.27
CA ILE A 24 0.71 -15.15 21.42
C ILE A 24 1.78 -14.05 21.61
N PHE A 25 3.00 -14.40 22.03
CA PHE A 25 4.08 -13.43 22.24
C PHE A 25 5.00 -13.23 21.02
N ALA A 26 4.75 -13.93 19.92
CA ALA A 26 5.39 -13.69 18.62
C ALA A 26 4.51 -12.81 17.71
N VAL A 27 3.72 -11.90 18.30
CA VAL A 27 3.13 -10.79 17.55
C VAL A 27 4.24 -9.77 17.32
N ASP A 28 4.55 -9.51 16.05
CA ASP A 28 5.46 -8.44 15.67
C ASP A 28 5.08 -7.16 16.42
N ARG A 29 6.09 -6.48 16.97
CA ARG A 29 5.90 -5.16 17.55
C ARG A 29 5.56 -4.19 16.42
N SER A 30 4.29 -4.12 16.04
CA SER A 30 3.82 -3.04 15.20
C SER A 30 3.90 -1.74 16.01
N TYR A 31 4.82 -0.87 15.61
CA TYR A 31 4.79 0.51 16.07
C TYR A 31 3.57 1.14 15.40
N ALA A 32 2.48 1.31 16.15
CA ALA A 32 1.30 1.98 15.65
C ALA A 32 1.64 3.47 15.45
N THR A 33 1.98 3.85 14.22
CA THR A 33 2.04 5.27 13.82
C THR A 33 0.63 5.87 13.90
N PRO A 34 0.46 7.20 13.98
CA PRO A 34 -0.86 7.83 13.86
C PRO A 34 -1.65 7.34 12.63
N TYR A 35 -0.93 6.97 11.55
CA TYR A 35 -1.45 6.55 10.25
C TYR A 35 -1.80 5.06 10.15
N GLY A 36 -1.44 4.23 11.14
CA GLY A 36 -1.78 2.81 11.18
C GLY A 36 -0.62 1.89 10.82
N THR A 37 -0.92 0.81 10.09
CA THR A 37 0.08 -0.15 9.64
C THR A 37 0.71 0.34 8.36
N GLU A 38 2.03 0.42 8.31
CA GLU A 38 2.77 0.68 7.08
C GLU A 38 2.61 -0.51 6.12
N ILE A 39 2.03 -0.26 4.95
CA ILE A 39 1.76 -1.27 3.91
C ILE A 39 2.68 -1.13 2.70
N THR A 40 3.65 -0.21 2.72
CA THR A 40 4.62 -0.02 1.64
C THR A 40 5.37 -1.33 1.34
N ILE A 41 5.53 -1.62 0.06
CA ILE A 41 6.28 -2.78 -0.44
C ILE A 41 7.29 -2.33 -1.48
N TYR A 42 8.38 -3.09 -1.58
CA TYR A 42 9.36 -2.90 -2.64
C TYR A 42 8.72 -3.14 -4.01
N ASP A 43 8.89 -2.18 -4.90
CA ASP A 43 8.29 -2.17 -6.23
C ASP A 43 8.98 -3.07 -7.28
N GLY A 44 10.17 -3.61 -6.93
CA GLY A 44 10.92 -4.52 -7.77
C GLY A 44 11.91 -3.84 -8.73
N LEU A 45 12.03 -2.52 -8.71
CA LEU A 45 13.06 -1.80 -9.45
C LEU A 45 14.33 -1.65 -8.62
N THR A 46 15.49 -1.92 -9.23
CA THR A 46 16.76 -1.76 -8.53
C THR A 46 16.94 -0.28 -8.17
N PRO A 47 17.01 0.07 -6.88
CA PRO A 47 17.11 1.46 -6.48
C PRO A 47 18.38 2.07 -7.04
N ASN A 48 18.32 3.30 -7.56
CA ASN A 48 19.48 4.15 -7.44
C ASN A 48 19.46 4.65 -6.00
N GLY A 49 20.26 4.07 -5.12
CA GLY A 49 20.37 4.55 -3.74
C GLY A 49 20.50 3.46 -2.69
N LEU A 50 20.77 3.90 -1.46
CA LEU A 50 20.74 3.08 -0.24
C LEU A 50 19.30 3.08 0.30
N GLY A 51 18.30 2.66 -0.48
CA GLY A 51 16.95 2.50 0.05
C GLY A 51 17.01 1.65 1.33
N VAL A 52 16.58 2.22 2.45
CA VAL A 52 16.57 1.52 3.74
C VAL A 52 15.12 1.18 4.06
N ALA A 53 14.82 -0.11 4.18
CA ALA A 53 13.50 -0.59 4.61
C ALA A 53 12.32 -0.10 3.73
N LYS A 54 12.17 -0.72 2.56
CA LYS A 54 11.10 -0.49 1.57
C LYS A 54 11.42 0.71 0.67
N GLU A 55 10.90 1.91 0.95
CA GLU A 55 10.99 3.09 0.05
C GLU A 55 11.61 4.35 0.71
N ASP A 56 12.02 4.33 1.99
CA ASP A 56 12.66 5.50 2.63
C ASP A 56 14.05 5.74 2.02
N ASN A 57 14.31 6.99 1.59
CA ASN A 57 15.57 7.40 0.96
C ASN A 57 15.85 6.70 -0.37
N GLU A 58 14.78 6.42 -1.11
CA GLU A 58 14.77 5.73 -2.38
C GLU A 58 14.31 6.69 -3.50
N ALA A 59 14.90 6.52 -4.68
CA ALA A 59 14.33 7.01 -5.92
C ALA A 59 14.75 6.06 -7.04
N GLU A 60 13.98 6.07 -8.12
CA GLU A 60 14.12 5.13 -9.22
C GLU A 60 15.49 5.18 -9.90
N SER A 61 15.90 4.08 -10.54
CA SER A 61 17.21 4.05 -11.20
C SER A 61 17.32 5.09 -12.32
N GLY A 62 18.25 6.02 -12.16
CA GLY A 62 18.49 7.15 -13.05
C GLY A 62 17.95 8.48 -12.52
N MET A 63 17.28 8.46 -11.36
CA MET A 63 16.51 9.59 -10.84
C MET A 63 17.22 10.47 -9.83
N VAL A 64 16.61 11.64 -9.61
CA VAL A 64 17.12 12.65 -8.70
C VAL A 64 16.89 12.18 -7.28
N GLN A 65 18.00 12.02 -6.55
CA GLN A 65 18.00 11.60 -5.16
C GLN A 65 17.97 12.80 -4.21
N SER A 66 16.79 13.29 -3.84
CA SER A 66 16.64 14.17 -2.66
C SER A 66 15.23 14.12 -2.08
N GLN A 67 15.06 14.52 -0.80
CA GLN A 67 13.81 14.39 -0.04
C GLN A 67 12.60 14.91 -0.83
N ALA A 68 12.79 15.98 -1.58
CA ALA A 68 11.72 16.62 -2.33
C ALA A 68 11.22 15.82 -3.56
N TRP A 69 11.75 14.61 -3.78
CA TRP A 69 11.40 13.71 -4.88
C TRP A 69 11.09 12.29 -4.42
N ASP A 70 11.05 12.07 -3.10
CA ASP A 70 10.88 10.77 -2.46
C ASP A 70 9.41 10.59 -2.06
N LEU A 71 8.75 9.54 -2.58
CA LEU A 71 7.47 9.02 -2.13
C LEU A 71 7.73 7.90 -1.14
N GLU A 72 7.55 8.19 0.15
CA GLU A 72 8.13 7.37 1.20
C GLU A 72 7.24 6.18 1.63
N GLY A 73 5.90 6.32 1.55
CA GLY A 73 5.08 5.22 2.05
C GLY A 73 3.57 5.32 2.01
N PHE A 74 2.96 4.14 2.07
CA PHE A 74 1.54 3.96 2.34
C PHE A 74 1.31 3.37 3.74
N PHE A 75 0.27 3.88 4.40
CA PHE A 75 -0.23 3.35 5.67
C PHE A 75 -1.73 3.09 5.58
N LEU A 76 -2.19 2.06 6.29
CA LEU A 76 -3.61 1.73 6.38
C LEU A 76 -4.06 1.63 7.84
N LYS A 77 -5.13 2.36 8.17
CA LYS A 77 -5.82 2.31 9.47
C LYS A 77 -7.32 2.13 9.28
N GLY A 78 -7.78 0.90 9.35
CA GLY A 78 -9.16 0.58 8.99
C GLY A 78 -9.38 0.87 7.50
N THR A 79 -10.28 1.81 7.19
CA THR A 79 -10.54 2.26 5.82
C THR A 79 -9.82 3.56 5.45
N ASN A 80 -8.93 4.06 6.31
CA ASN A 80 -8.16 5.27 6.02
C ASN A 80 -6.80 4.89 5.41
N LEU A 81 -6.62 5.19 4.13
CA LEU A 81 -5.35 5.07 3.43
C LEU A 81 -4.59 6.38 3.57
N THR A 82 -3.34 6.33 4.03
CA THR A 82 -2.46 7.50 4.09
C THR A 82 -1.28 7.32 3.16
N ILE A 83 -1.00 8.31 2.31
CA ILE A 83 0.24 8.42 1.54
C ILE A 83 1.17 9.42 2.24
N VAL A 84 2.47 9.14 2.23
CA VAL A 84 3.52 9.99 2.76
C VAL A 84 4.59 10.19 1.69
N GLY A 85 5.11 11.41 1.57
CA GLY A 85 6.22 11.74 0.68
C GLY A 85 6.94 13.01 1.11
N GLY A 86 8.10 13.28 0.54
CA GLY A 86 8.97 14.37 0.97
C GLY A 86 8.72 15.74 0.32
N TYR A 87 7.67 15.85 -0.50
CA TYR A 87 7.19 17.12 -1.05
C TYR A 87 5.70 17.37 -0.76
N ASN A 88 5.30 18.64 -0.82
CA ASN A 88 3.92 19.02 -0.55
C ASN A 88 3.02 18.67 -1.74
N PHE A 89 2.10 17.73 -1.54
CA PHE A 89 1.19 17.26 -2.60
C PHE A 89 0.27 18.34 -3.20
N TYR A 90 -0.05 19.45 -2.49
CA TYR A 90 -0.83 20.56 -3.08
C TYR A 90 -0.01 21.39 -4.04
N THR A 91 1.19 21.75 -3.61
CA THR A 91 2.03 22.71 -4.34
C THR A 91 2.95 22.02 -5.33
N GLY A 92 3.10 20.69 -5.22
CA GLY A 92 4.05 19.91 -5.99
C GLY A 92 5.51 20.25 -5.65
N LYS A 93 6.41 19.71 -6.47
CA LYS A 93 7.84 19.98 -6.47
C LYS A 93 8.18 20.89 -7.66
N VAL A 94 8.76 22.05 -7.40
CA VAL A 94 9.28 22.93 -8.45
C VAL A 94 10.63 22.39 -8.96
N ASP A 95 10.71 22.20 -10.28
CA ASP A 95 11.92 21.85 -11.02
C ASP A 95 12.06 22.76 -12.26
N GLY A 96 13.06 23.64 -12.24
CA GLY A 96 13.23 24.69 -13.24
C GLY A 96 11.99 25.59 -13.35
N THR A 97 11.30 25.53 -14.49
CA THR A 97 10.07 26.31 -14.76
C THR A 97 8.79 25.48 -14.59
N LYS A 98 8.91 24.21 -14.19
CA LYS A 98 7.78 23.29 -14.03
C LYS A 98 7.50 23.03 -12.55
N THR A 99 6.25 22.69 -12.27
CA THR A 99 5.80 22.22 -10.97
C THR A 99 5.25 20.82 -11.15
N LEU A 100 5.99 19.83 -10.69
CA LEU A 100 5.69 18.41 -10.79
C LEU A 100 4.77 18.01 -9.65
N LYS A 101 3.68 17.30 -9.96
CA LYS A 101 2.65 16.95 -8.99
C LYS A 101 2.64 15.46 -8.66
N ALA A 102 2.02 15.12 -7.52
CA ALA A 102 1.61 13.73 -7.27
C ALA A 102 0.51 13.33 -8.26
N GLY A 103 0.50 12.05 -8.62
CA GLY A 103 -0.56 11.44 -9.39
C GLY A 103 -1.78 11.08 -8.56
N ASP A 104 -2.67 10.33 -9.20
CA ASP A 104 -3.79 9.65 -8.57
C ASP A 104 -3.32 8.37 -7.87
N ILE A 105 -4.16 7.81 -7.00
CA ILE A 105 -3.86 6.51 -6.36
C ILE A 105 -4.66 5.42 -7.05
N PHE A 106 -3.98 4.55 -7.78
CA PHE A 106 -4.56 3.41 -8.46
C PHE A 106 -4.59 2.19 -7.54
N ILE A 107 -5.68 1.42 -7.63
CA ILE A 107 -5.98 0.35 -6.67
C ILE A 107 -6.40 -0.89 -7.43
N ASP A 108 -5.75 -2.01 -7.10
CA ASP A 108 -6.05 -3.32 -7.63
C ASP A 108 -6.37 -4.28 -6.48
N THR A 109 -7.49 -4.96 -6.61
CA THR A 109 -8.08 -5.84 -5.60
C THR A 109 -8.06 -7.29 -6.04
N ASN A 110 -7.68 -7.57 -7.29
CA ASN A 110 -7.74 -8.89 -7.89
C ASN A 110 -6.34 -9.45 -8.22
N GLY A 111 -5.32 -8.58 -8.27
CA GLY A 111 -3.91 -8.96 -8.46
C GLY A 111 -3.45 -9.00 -9.92
N ASP A 112 -4.21 -8.43 -10.85
CA ASP A 112 -3.89 -8.44 -12.28
C ASP A 112 -3.38 -7.10 -12.84
N ALA A 113 -3.16 -6.10 -11.97
CA ALA A 113 -2.62 -4.81 -12.38
C ALA A 113 -1.23 -4.91 -13.04
N VAL A 114 -1.03 -4.05 -14.04
CA VAL A 114 0.17 -3.93 -14.85
C VAL A 114 0.63 -2.47 -14.80
N TYR A 115 1.68 -2.20 -14.03
CA TYR A 115 2.25 -0.84 -13.88
C TYR A 115 3.67 -0.72 -14.43
N SER A 116 4.39 -1.84 -14.53
CA SER A 116 5.68 -1.87 -15.19
C SER A 116 5.51 -1.78 -16.72
N PRO A 117 6.29 -0.95 -17.43
CA PRO A 117 6.16 -0.73 -18.87
C PRO A 117 6.81 -1.85 -19.66
N ASN A 118 7.67 -2.68 -19.02
CA ASN A 118 8.19 -3.90 -19.64
C ASN A 118 7.07 -4.90 -19.97
N THR A 119 5.88 -4.70 -19.38
CA THR A 119 4.69 -5.51 -19.59
C THR A 119 3.60 -4.82 -20.43
N ILE A 120 3.76 -3.53 -20.80
CA ILE A 120 2.80 -2.80 -21.65
C ILE A 120 3.31 -2.83 -23.11
N PRO A 121 2.63 -3.51 -24.06
CA PRO A 121 3.18 -3.78 -25.40
C PRO A 121 3.35 -2.54 -26.32
N ASN A 122 4.39 -2.56 -27.18
CA ASN A 122 4.56 -1.72 -28.39
C ASN A 122 4.52 -0.21 -28.17
N PHE A 123 5.31 0.24 -27.22
CA PHE A 123 5.29 1.62 -26.79
C PHE A 123 6.53 2.38 -27.28
N THR A 124 6.31 3.47 -28.02
CA THR A 124 7.38 4.35 -28.52
C THR A 124 7.17 5.73 -27.89
N TYR A 125 7.91 6.03 -26.81
CA TYR A 125 7.65 7.19 -25.94
C TYR A 125 8.61 8.36 -26.21
N THR A 126 8.07 9.54 -26.50
CA THR A 126 8.79 10.84 -26.46
C THR A 126 8.01 11.94 -25.74
N ALA A 127 6.80 11.63 -25.24
CA ALA A 127 5.85 12.54 -24.59
C ALA A 127 4.75 11.73 -23.88
N TYR A 128 3.90 12.41 -23.09
CA TYR A 128 2.71 11.84 -22.48
C TYR A 128 1.87 11.02 -23.48
N GLN A 129 1.43 9.86 -23.03
CA GLN A 129 0.54 8.96 -23.73
C GLN A 129 -0.72 8.70 -22.91
N VAL A 130 -1.83 8.69 -23.63
CA VAL A 130 -3.16 8.46 -23.07
C VAL A 130 -3.60 7.07 -23.52
N LEU A 131 -3.95 6.24 -22.54
CA LEU A 131 -4.15 4.81 -22.70
C LEU A 131 -5.43 4.37 -22.03
N ASN A 132 -5.96 3.26 -22.52
CA ASN A 132 -7.08 2.59 -21.87
C ASN A 132 -6.58 1.72 -20.71
N ASN A 133 -7.40 1.62 -19.67
CA ASN A 133 -7.15 0.81 -18.48
C ASN A 133 -7.07 -0.69 -18.79
N ILE A 134 -7.55 -1.17 -19.94
CA ILE A 134 -7.27 -2.57 -20.38
C ILE A 134 -5.76 -2.91 -20.39
N ASN A 135 -4.89 -1.90 -20.51
CA ASN A 135 -3.43 -2.07 -20.47
C ASN A 135 -2.86 -2.10 -19.05
N PHE A 136 -3.55 -1.49 -18.08
CA PHE A 136 -3.08 -1.32 -16.70
C PHE A 136 -3.83 -2.19 -15.69
N LYS A 137 -5.09 -2.51 -15.98
CA LYS A 137 -5.98 -3.40 -15.23
C LYS A 137 -6.17 -3.02 -13.76
N TYR A 138 -6.25 -1.73 -13.48
CA TYR A 138 -6.68 -1.30 -12.15
C TYR A 138 -8.20 -1.44 -11.99
N ASP A 139 -8.63 -1.80 -10.79
CA ASP A 139 -10.05 -1.92 -10.45
C ASP A 139 -10.64 -0.56 -10.02
N TYR A 140 -9.85 0.24 -9.30
CA TYR A 140 -10.27 1.55 -8.82
C TYR A 140 -9.17 2.61 -8.97
N VAL A 141 -9.59 3.87 -8.93
CA VAL A 141 -8.68 5.01 -8.76
C VAL A 141 -9.27 5.99 -7.76
N LEU A 142 -8.41 6.57 -6.93
CA LEU A 142 -8.68 7.82 -6.25
C LEU A 142 -8.29 8.94 -7.22
N ASP A 143 -9.29 9.54 -7.87
CA ASP A 143 -9.15 10.72 -8.72
C ASP A 143 -9.04 11.96 -7.81
N ILE A 144 -7.82 12.43 -7.60
CA ILE A 144 -7.46 13.36 -6.53
C ILE A 144 -7.30 14.77 -7.09
N ASP A 145 -8.15 15.68 -6.62
CA ASP A 145 -7.93 17.11 -6.76
C ASP A 145 -7.08 17.61 -5.58
N TRP A 146 -5.76 17.54 -5.78
CA TRP A 146 -4.79 18.00 -4.80
C TRP A 146 -4.98 19.46 -4.43
N ALA A 147 -5.39 20.33 -5.36
CA ALA A 147 -5.53 21.76 -5.07
C ALA A 147 -6.72 22.05 -4.16
N ASN A 148 -7.83 21.33 -4.35
CA ASN A 148 -9.07 21.54 -3.61
C ASN A 148 -9.23 20.63 -2.39
N GLY A 149 -8.34 19.64 -2.19
CA GLY A 149 -8.45 18.70 -1.07
C GLY A 149 -9.65 17.77 -1.19
N THR A 150 -10.03 17.41 -2.42
CA THR A 150 -11.17 16.54 -2.72
C THR A 150 -10.74 15.37 -3.58
N PHE A 151 -11.47 14.26 -3.49
CA PHE A 151 -11.22 13.10 -4.33
C PHE A 151 -12.50 12.36 -4.68
N ASN A 152 -12.46 11.62 -5.78
CA ASN A 152 -13.48 10.65 -6.15
C ASN A 152 -12.89 9.24 -6.08
N VAL A 153 -13.66 8.28 -5.60
CA VAL A 153 -13.37 6.85 -5.85
C VAL A 153 -14.12 6.48 -7.11
N VAL A 154 -13.37 6.12 -8.15
CA VAL A 154 -13.91 5.70 -9.44
C VAL A 154 -13.61 4.22 -9.61
N GLU A 155 -14.66 3.42 -9.82
CA GLU A 155 -14.56 2.05 -10.29
C GLU A 155 -14.19 2.08 -11.77
N LEU A 156 -13.01 1.55 -12.10
CA LEU A 156 -12.47 1.55 -13.45
C LEU A 156 -13.02 0.36 -14.25
N ASN A 157 -13.03 0.52 -15.57
CA ASN A 157 -13.30 -0.56 -16.50
C ASN A 157 -12.27 -0.50 -17.64
N ASP A 158 -12.28 -1.48 -18.54
CA ASP A 158 -11.33 -1.58 -19.65
C ASP A 158 -11.25 -0.32 -20.54
N THR A 159 -12.34 0.46 -20.61
CA THR A 159 -12.43 1.68 -21.43
C THR A 159 -12.11 2.96 -20.67
N SER A 160 -11.87 2.88 -19.36
CA SER A 160 -11.36 4.02 -18.59
C SER A 160 -10.03 4.48 -19.17
N VAL A 161 -9.81 5.78 -19.17
CA VAL A 161 -8.69 6.44 -19.82
C VAL A 161 -7.73 6.97 -18.76
N LEU A 162 -6.48 6.53 -18.83
CA LEU A 162 -5.39 6.89 -17.94
C LEU A 162 -4.27 7.58 -18.74
N LYS A 163 -3.40 8.30 -18.05
CA LYS A 163 -2.22 8.95 -18.62
C LYS A 163 -0.97 8.49 -17.87
N ASP A 164 0.09 8.28 -18.63
CA ASP A 164 1.43 7.98 -18.14
C ASP A 164 2.16 9.21 -17.55
N THR A 165 3.40 9.01 -17.15
CA THR A 165 4.30 10.05 -16.64
C THR A 165 4.94 10.87 -17.76
N GLU A 166 5.42 12.07 -17.43
CA GLU A 166 5.97 13.05 -18.38
C GLU A 166 7.14 12.52 -19.20
N TYR A 167 8.09 11.88 -18.53
CA TYR A 167 9.32 11.41 -19.16
C TYR A 167 9.18 9.99 -19.74
N GLY A 168 8.01 9.37 -19.60
CA GLY A 168 7.68 8.05 -20.15
C GLY A 168 8.73 6.98 -19.84
N SER A 169 8.80 5.97 -20.72
CA SER A 169 9.70 4.82 -20.54
C SER A 169 11.20 5.11 -20.76
N GLN A 170 11.61 6.32 -21.14
CA GLN A 170 13.01 6.58 -21.45
C GLN A 170 13.89 6.62 -20.18
N TYR A 171 13.30 7.05 -19.07
CA TYR A 171 13.99 7.13 -17.78
C TYR A 171 13.13 6.50 -16.68
N ASN A 172 11.81 6.70 -16.70
CA ASN A 172 10.91 6.39 -15.59
C ASN A 172 10.05 5.18 -15.87
N MET A 173 10.71 4.05 -16.11
CA MET A 173 10.04 2.88 -16.64
C MET A 173 8.89 2.44 -15.71
N ALA A 174 9.10 1.97 -14.47
CA ALA A 174 8.02 1.28 -13.73
C ALA A 174 6.89 2.14 -13.16
N SER A 175 6.96 3.46 -13.28
CA SER A 175 6.09 4.37 -12.53
C SER A 175 4.79 4.70 -13.30
N ASN A 176 4.18 3.79 -14.05
CA ASN A 176 2.97 4.09 -14.84
C ASN A 176 1.75 3.36 -14.30
N PRO A 177 0.54 3.97 -14.26
CA PRO A 177 0.15 5.29 -14.75
C PRO A 177 0.30 6.42 -13.71
N TRP A 178 0.20 7.67 -14.17
CA TRP A 178 0.25 8.88 -13.33
C TRP A 178 -1.15 9.39 -12.93
N ILE A 179 -2.07 9.60 -13.89
CA ILE A 179 -3.39 10.17 -13.61
C ILE A 179 -4.53 9.50 -14.39
N TYR A 180 -5.71 9.51 -13.80
CA TYR A 180 -6.98 9.21 -14.44
C TYR A 180 -7.48 10.41 -15.24
N ILE A 181 -8.14 10.15 -16.37
CA ILE A 181 -8.66 11.18 -17.28
C ILE A 181 -10.18 11.08 -17.41
N SER A 182 -10.73 9.89 -17.68
CA SER A 182 -12.17 9.70 -17.89
C SER A 182 -12.59 8.23 -17.90
N GLY A 183 -13.90 7.97 -17.86
CA GLY A 183 -14.50 6.63 -17.90
C GLY A 183 -14.94 6.13 -16.53
N GLY A 184 -15.10 4.81 -16.38
CA GLY A 184 -15.49 4.22 -15.10
C GLY A 184 -16.84 4.69 -14.53
N ASN A 185 -17.05 4.41 -13.24
CA ASN A 185 -18.21 4.83 -12.47
C ASN A 185 -17.78 5.38 -11.11
N THR A 186 -18.12 6.64 -10.81
CA THR A 186 -17.84 7.22 -9.50
C THR A 186 -18.75 6.60 -8.43
N ILE A 187 -18.15 5.91 -7.46
CA ILE A 187 -18.88 5.23 -6.37
C ILE A 187 -18.83 6.00 -5.05
N TYR A 188 -17.93 6.98 -4.95
CA TYR A 188 -17.78 7.83 -3.78
C TYR A 188 -17.12 9.17 -4.15
N SER A 189 -17.47 10.22 -3.44
CA SER A 189 -16.76 11.49 -3.45
C SER A 189 -16.52 11.91 -2.02
N GLY A 190 -15.31 12.37 -1.73
CA GLY A 190 -14.89 12.76 -0.40
C GLY A 190 -13.99 13.98 -0.42
N SER A 191 -13.69 14.47 0.79
CA SER A 191 -12.60 15.38 1.02
C SER A 191 -11.52 14.69 1.84
N PHE A 192 -10.29 15.14 1.67
CA PHE A 192 -9.19 14.75 2.51
C PHE A 192 -8.59 15.98 3.14
N ASN A 193 -8.12 15.81 4.37
CA ASN A 193 -7.21 16.76 4.95
C ASN A 193 -5.80 16.23 4.73
N THR A 194 -4.89 17.14 4.47
CA THR A 194 -3.48 16.86 4.59
C THR A 194 -2.94 17.32 5.90
N TYR A 195 -1.89 16.63 6.32
CA TYR A 195 -1.06 17.10 7.40
C TYR A 195 0.02 17.97 6.77
N ASN A 196 -0.01 19.27 7.06
CA ASN A 196 1.19 20.10 6.99
C ASN A 196 2.33 19.37 7.71
N LYS A 197 3.53 19.34 7.10
CA LYS A 197 4.78 18.76 7.61
C LYS A 197 4.63 17.83 8.83
N SER A 198 4.56 16.54 8.59
CA SER A 198 4.69 15.49 9.60
C SER A 198 6.14 15.38 10.09
N SER A 199 6.31 14.98 11.35
CA SER A 199 7.63 14.69 11.91
C SER A 199 8.05 13.24 11.62
N GLN A 200 9.36 12.96 11.67
CA GLN A 200 9.87 11.58 11.61
C GLN A 200 9.21 10.66 12.65
N SER A 201 8.85 11.18 13.84
CA SER A 201 8.13 10.37 14.85
C SER A 201 6.70 10.00 14.45
N ASP A 202 6.10 10.72 13.49
CA ASP A 202 4.76 10.42 13.00
C ASP A 202 4.77 9.41 11.86
N THR A 203 5.78 9.46 10.99
CA THR A 203 5.86 8.62 9.78
C THR A 203 6.75 7.39 9.97
N GLY A 204 7.77 7.48 10.81
CA GLY A 204 8.82 6.46 10.92
C GLY A 204 9.92 6.59 9.86
N PHE A 205 9.78 7.50 8.89
CA PHE A 205 10.75 7.71 7.81
C PHE A 205 11.83 8.69 8.21
N SER A 206 13.07 8.34 7.87
CA SER A 206 14.23 9.14 8.22
C SER A 206 14.42 10.31 7.29
N GLY A 207 14.00 10.16 6.03
CA GLY A 207 14.17 11.13 4.97
C GLY A 207 15.63 11.51 4.70
N TRP A 208 15.85 12.19 3.58
CA TRP A 208 17.19 12.52 3.12
C TRP A 208 17.73 13.76 3.84
N ALA A 209 18.88 13.60 4.49
CA ALA A 209 19.64 14.73 5.02
C ALA A 209 20.36 15.44 3.86
N GLY A 210 19.81 16.55 3.34
CA GLY A 210 20.36 17.18 2.13
C GLY A 210 19.86 18.59 1.80
N THR A 211 20.51 19.21 0.80
CA THR A 211 20.53 20.65 0.46
C THR A 211 19.22 21.28 -0.02
N ASP A 212 18.22 20.48 -0.39
CA ASP A 212 17.05 20.95 -1.15
C ASP A 212 15.75 21.00 -0.32
N GLY A 213 15.82 20.71 0.97
CA GLY A 213 14.70 20.79 1.88
C GLY A 213 15.07 20.22 3.23
N ALA A 214 14.49 20.76 4.30
CA ALA A 214 14.54 20.10 5.59
C ALA A 214 14.02 18.65 5.45
N ASN A 215 14.35 17.78 6.41
CA ASN A 215 13.68 16.50 6.51
C ASN A 215 12.17 16.75 6.75
N LEU A 216 11.41 16.81 5.66
CA LEU A 216 10.00 17.20 5.59
C LEU A 216 9.25 15.99 5.08
N HIS A 217 8.23 15.56 5.82
CA HIS A 217 7.30 14.54 5.37
C HIS A 217 5.92 15.17 5.24
N TYR A 218 5.24 14.93 4.14
CA TYR A 218 3.88 15.40 3.91
C TYR A 218 2.97 14.20 3.81
N ALA A 219 1.80 14.26 4.46
CA ALA A 219 0.87 13.15 4.50
C ALA A 219 -0.53 13.57 4.05
N ALA A 220 -1.20 12.70 3.29
CA ALA A 220 -2.60 12.84 2.89
C ALA A 220 -3.37 11.57 3.22
N THR A 221 -4.54 11.70 3.85
CA THR A 221 -5.36 10.55 4.28
C THR A 221 -6.72 10.53 3.59
N PHE A 222 -7.06 9.41 2.97
CA PHE A 222 -8.28 9.19 2.20
C PHE A 222 -9.15 8.11 2.85
N ASP A 223 -10.47 8.35 2.94
CA ASP A 223 -11.42 7.30 3.31
C ASP A 223 -11.74 6.45 2.08
N ILE A 224 -11.29 5.20 2.10
CA ILE A 224 -11.53 4.20 1.06
C ILE A 224 -12.56 3.17 1.48
N SER A 225 -13.48 3.52 2.39
CA SER A 225 -14.54 2.63 2.91
C SER A 225 -15.49 2.06 1.86
N LYS A 226 -15.48 2.60 0.63
CA LYS A 226 -16.28 2.12 -0.51
C LYS A 226 -15.56 1.13 -1.41
N ILE A 227 -14.28 0.85 -1.15
CA ILE A 227 -13.49 -0.13 -1.88
C ILE A 227 -13.62 -1.48 -1.19
N THR A 228 -13.88 -2.53 -1.98
CA THR A 228 -13.84 -3.90 -1.48
C THR A 228 -12.40 -4.39 -1.53
N PHE A 229 -11.81 -4.71 -0.38
CA PHE A 229 -10.43 -5.22 -0.35
C PHE A 229 -10.36 -6.62 -0.97
N GLY A 230 -9.24 -6.89 -1.64
CA GLY A 230 -8.96 -8.15 -2.30
C GLY A 230 -8.84 -9.30 -1.30
N SER A 231 -9.45 -10.43 -1.62
CA SER A 231 -9.34 -11.68 -0.86
C SER A 231 -8.29 -12.64 -1.45
N GLY A 232 -7.68 -12.27 -2.59
CA GLY A 232 -6.61 -13.04 -3.21
C GLY A 232 -5.36 -13.12 -2.33
N PRO A 233 -4.44 -14.07 -2.60
CA PRO A 233 -3.22 -14.26 -1.78
C PRO A 233 -2.35 -13.01 -1.69
N ASP A 234 -2.49 -12.15 -2.69
CA ASP A 234 -1.71 -10.96 -2.95
C ASP A 234 -2.32 -9.69 -2.32
N GLY A 235 -3.55 -9.75 -1.78
CA GLY A 235 -4.22 -8.63 -1.12
C GLY A 235 -4.62 -7.49 -2.08
N THR A 236 -4.77 -6.29 -1.52
CA THR A 236 -5.05 -5.07 -2.32
C THR A 236 -3.75 -4.30 -2.56
N LEU A 237 -3.43 -4.05 -3.82
CA LEU A 237 -2.35 -3.18 -4.26
C LEU A 237 -2.82 -1.73 -4.34
N PHE A 238 -1.96 -0.82 -3.89
CA PHE A 238 -2.07 0.63 -4.05
C PHE A 238 -0.84 1.09 -4.83
N HIS A 239 -1.03 2.01 -5.77
CA HIS A 239 0.03 2.55 -6.59
C HIS A 239 -0.16 4.06 -6.75
N ASN A 240 0.89 4.84 -6.49
CA ASN A 240 0.97 6.25 -6.83
C ASN A 240 2.32 6.54 -7.51
N THR A 241 2.31 7.50 -8.42
CA THR A 241 3.53 7.97 -9.07
C THR A 241 3.55 9.49 -9.14
N MET A 242 4.74 10.09 -9.11
CA MET A 242 4.97 11.50 -9.46
C MET A 242 4.79 11.80 -10.96
N GLU A 243 4.39 13.02 -11.31
CA GLU A 243 4.16 13.46 -12.72
C GLU A 243 5.32 13.17 -13.65
N CYS A 244 6.55 13.45 -13.20
CA CYS A 244 7.74 13.17 -13.98
C CYS A 244 8.04 11.68 -14.08
N GLY A 245 7.56 10.86 -13.15
CA GLY A 245 7.88 9.46 -12.96
C GLY A 245 9.16 9.22 -12.14
N ASN A 246 9.69 10.24 -11.46
CA ASN A 246 10.93 10.10 -10.66
C ASN A 246 10.81 9.03 -9.56
N ASP A 247 9.59 8.73 -9.13
CA ASP A 247 9.33 7.81 -8.04
C ASP A 247 8.00 7.08 -8.25
N ASN A 248 7.96 5.83 -7.81
CA ASN A 248 6.88 4.87 -7.90
C ASN A 248 6.62 4.26 -6.53
N LEU A 249 5.51 4.63 -5.93
CA LEU A 249 5.14 4.13 -4.62
C LEU A 249 4.13 2.99 -4.72
N LEU A 250 4.51 1.82 -4.20
CA LEU A 250 3.61 0.68 -4.05
C LEU A 250 3.28 0.37 -2.59
N GLY A 251 2.01 0.07 -2.34
CA GLY A 251 1.50 -0.39 -1.07
C GLY A 251 0.68 -1.66 -1.24
N ARG A 252 0.75 -2.58 -0.28
CA ARG A 252 -0.01 -3.83 -0.31
C ARG A 252 -0.66 -4.10 1.03
N ALA A 253 -1.97 -3.95 1.08
CA ALA A 253 -2.75 -4.37 2.24
C ALA A 253 -2.95 -5.88 2.18
N ALA A 254 -2.49 -6.59 3.21
CA ALA A 254 -2.71 -8.01 3.34
C ALA A 254 -4.22 -8.33 3.30
N PRO A 255 -4.62 -9.50 2.77
CA PRO A 255 -6.01 -9.92 2.76
C PRO A 255 -6.55 -9.90 4.18
N VAL A 256 -7.65 -9.17 4.41
CA VAL A 256 -8.27 -9.12 5.73
C VAL A 256 -8.89 -10.50 5.98
N PRO A 257 -8.41 -11.29 6.97
CA PRO A 257 -9.03 -12.57 7.26
C PRO A 257 -10.46 -12.29 7.69
N GLU A 258 -11.43 -12.83 6.95
CA GLU A 258 -12.83 -12.61 7.28
C GLU A 258 -13.07 -13.06 8.74
N PRO A 259 -13.82 -12.29 9.56
CA PRO A 259 -14.14 -12.67 10.94
C PRO A 259 -14.75 -14.08 11.05
N SER A 260 -15.42 -14.52 9.99
CA SER A 260 -15.96 -15.87 9.80
C SER A 260 -14.88 -16.95 9.92
N THR A 261 -13.64 -16.70 9.48
CA THR A 261 -12.55 -17.67 9.45
C THR A 261 -12.04 -17.98 10.85
N PHE A 262 -11.87 -16.96 11.71
CA PHE A 262 -11.54 -17.18 13.12
C PHE A 262 -12.69 -17.82 13.89
N LEU A 263 -13.94 -17.45 13.56
CA LEU A 263 -15.11 -18.07 14.14
C LEU A 263 -15.20 -19.56 13.74
N LEU A 264 -14.98 -19.89 12.47
CA LEU A 264 -14.99 -21.25 11.93
C LEU A 264 -13.84 -22.08 12.48
N LEU A 265 -12.63 -21.52 12.57
CA LEU A 265 -11.49 -22.17 13.20
C LEU A 265 -11.78 -22.44 14.67
N GLY A 266 -12.29 -21.45 15.40
CA GLY A 266 -12.70 -21.59 16.80
C GLY A 266 -13.78 -22.66 16.98
N ALA A 267 -14.82 -22.64 16.15
CA ALA A 267 -15.91 -23.60 16.18
C ALA A 267 -15.43 -25.02 15.81
N GLY A 268 -14.53 -25.15 14.82
CA GLY A 268 -13.92 -26.41 14.41
C GLY A 268 -13.08 -27.03 15.52
N LEU A 269 -12.25 -26.23 16.19
CA LEU A 269 -11.44 -26.67 17.34
C LEU A 269 -12.32 -27.10 18.53
N LEU A 270 -13.39 -26.33 18.83
CA LEU A 270 -14.36 -26.70 19.84
C LEU A 270 -15.07 -28.02 19.50
N GLY A 271 -15.51 -28.19 18.26
CA GLY A 271 -16.14 -29.42 17.77
C GLY A 271 -15.21 -30.64 17.90
N ALA A 272 -13.96 -30.51 17.47
CA ALA A 272 -12.96 -31.57 17.61
C ALA A 272 -12.70 -31.94 19.08
N GLY A 273 -12.65 -30.95 19.97
CA GLY A 273 -12.51 -31.16 21.41
C GLY A 273 -13.68 -31.96 22.01
N LEU A 274 -14.91 -31.63 21.62
CA LEU A 274 -16.13 -32.33 22.07
C LEU A 274 -16.16 -33.78 21.56
N ILE A 275 -15.80 -34.02 20.30
CA ILE A 275 -15.73 -35.37 19.71
C ILE A 275 -14.69 -36.24 20.43
N ARG A 276 -13.51 -35.69 20.73
CA ARG A 276 -12.45 -36.40 21.46
C ARG A 276 -12.87 -36.77 22.89
N ARG A 277 -13.71 -35.95 23.53
CA ARG A 277 -14.25 -36.26 24.87
C ARG A 277 -15.24 -37.41 24.82
N ARG A 278 -16.02 -37.53 23.73
CA ARG A 278 -17.01 -38.60 23.55
C ARG A 278 -16.36 -39.97 23.26
N THR A 279 -15.28 -40.00 22.50
CA THR A 279 -14.59 -41.23 22.07
C THR A 279 -13.61 -41.80 23.11
N ARG A 280 -13.33 -41.06 24.20
CA ARG A 280 -12.51 -41.53 25.33
C ARG A 280 -13.31 -42.15 26.49
N LYS A 281 -14.63 -42.20 26.37
CA LYS A 281 -15.51 -43.01 27.22
C LYS A 281 -15.73 -44.36 26.57
#